data_AF-A0A1N7LJK0-F1
#
_entry.id   AF-A0A1N7LJK0-F1
#
_cell.length_a   1.000
_cell.length_b   1.000
_cell.length_c   1.000
_cell.angle_alpha   90.00
_cell.angle_beta   90.00
_cell.angle_gamma   90.00
#
_symmetry.space_group_name_H-M   'P 1'
#
loop_
_entity.id
_entity.type
_entity.pdbx_description
1 polymer ?
#
loop_
_entity_poly.entity_id
_entity_poly.type
_entity_poly.pdbx_seq_one_letter_code
_entity_poly.pdbx_strand_id
1 'polypeptide(L)'
;MNLVWIILGMSLVTMLPRWLSVWVLGRWKLPPRVRLWLNSIPYAALGALIFPGILSVEPGAPAVGLVGGLVAGGLAYFRLPILVVITGAVLAVMGMKGLI
;
A
#
# COMPACT_ATOMS: atom_id res chain seq x y z
N MET A 1 5.84 19.74 29.43
CA MET A 1 6.47 18.46 29.04
C MET A 1 6.92 18.60 27.59
N ASN A 2 8.22 18.69 27.36
CA ASN A 2 8.77 19.18 26.09
C ASN A 2 8.67 18.10 25.01
N LEU A 3 8.18 18.48 23.83
CA LEU A 3 7.97 17.65 22.63
C LEU A 3 9.09 16.63 22.35
N VAL A 4 10.32 17.00 22.70
CA VAL A 4 11.54 16.18 22.62
C VAL A 4 11.39 14.83 23.33
N TRP A 5 10.79 14.79 24.53
CA TRP A 5 10.59 13.53 25.27
C TRP A 5 9.56 12.62 24.60
N ILE A 6 8.53 13.18 23.98
CA ILE A 6 7.53 12.41 23.22
C ILE A 6 8.15 11.83 21.96
N ILE A 7 8.96 12.61 21.24
CA ILE A 7 9.68 12.15 20.04
C ILE A 7 10.66 11.03 20.41
N LEU A 8 11.45 11.22 21.47
CA LEU A 8 12.37 10.19 21.96
C LEU A 8 11.62 8.91 22.35
N GLY A 9 10.54 9.02 23.14
CA GLY A 9 9.71 7.89 23.54
C GLY A 9 9.13 7.13 22.34
N MET A 10 8.52 7.84 21.38
CA MET A 10 7.97 7.24 20.16
C MET A 10 9.06 6.59 19.31
N SER A 11 10.21 7.23 19.12
CA SER A 11 11.32 6.64 18.35
C SER A 11 11.81 5.34 18.97
N LEU A 12 11.92 5.28 20.30
CA LEU A 12 12.40 4.10 21.02
C LEU A 12 11.42 2.94 20.85
N VAL A 13 10.13 3.20 21.07
CA VAL A 13 9.04 2.20 20.95
C VAL A 13 8.85 1.74 19.50
N THR A 14 9.21 2.54 18.49
CA THR A 14 9.11 2.14 17.09
C THR A 14 10.34 1.38 16.61
N MET A 15 11.54 1.82 16.99
CA MET A 15 12.80 1.18 16.57
C MET A 15 13.03 -0.15 17.26
N LEU A 16 12.72 -0.28 18.56
CA LEU A 16 12.89 -1.52 19.31
C LEU A 16 12.23 -2.73 18.63
N PRO A 17 10.91 -2.73 18.37
CA PRO A 17 10.26 -3.84 17.67
C PRO A 17 10.77 -4.00 16.25
N ARG A 18 11.06 -2.91 15.52
CA ARG A 18 11.53 -2.99 14.12
C ARG A 18 12.90 -3.68 14.01
N TRP A 19 13.84 -3.33 14.88
CA TRP A 19 15.15 -3.98 14.94
C TRP A 19 15.06 -5.40 15.49
N LEU A 20 14.24 -5.62 16.52
CA LEU A 20 14.02 -6.94 17.08
C LEU A 20 13.44 -7.92 16.04
N SER A 21 12.43 -7.50 15.27
CA SER A 21 11.85 -8.33 14.20
C SER A 21 12.91 -8.75 13.19
N VAL A 22 13.75 -7.82 12.71
CA VAL A 22 14.80 -8.13 11.73
C VAL A 22 15.87 -9.05 12.32
N TRP A 23 16.27 -8.81 13.57
CA TRP A 23 17.34 -9.58 14.21
C TRP A 23 16.93 -11.01 14.56
N VAL A 24 15.69 -11.20 15.03
CA VAL A 24 15.11 -12.52 15.33
C VAL A 24 14.93 -13.33 14.04
N LEU A 25 14.34 -12.72 13.00
CA LEU A 25 14.12 -13.38 11.70
C LEU A 25 15.42 -13.68 10.96
N GLY A 26 16.46 -12.84 11.13
CA GLY A 26 17.77 -13.02 10.48
C GLY A 26 18.58 -14.19 11.01
N ARG A 27 18.35 -14.64 12.26
CA ARG A 27 19.06 -15.78 12.87
C ARG A 27 18.33 -17.11 12.74
N TRP A 28 17.02 -17.08 12.48
CA TRP A 28 16.21 -18.28 12.32
C TRP A 28 16.19 -18.71 10.85
N LYS A 29 16.74 -19.89 10.54
CA LYS A 29 16.54 -20.53 9.24
C LYS A 29 15.09 -21.00 9.15
N LEU A 30 14.21 -20.10 8.69
CA LEU A 30 12.81 -20.42 8.42
C LEU A 30 12.74 -21.59 7.43
N PRO A 31 11.92 -22.63 7.73
CA PRO A 31 11.74 -23.73 6.80
C PRO A 31 11.17 -23.20 5.47
N PRO A 32 11.50 -23.83 4.33
CA PRO A 32 11.17 -23.30 3.00
C PRO A 32 9.67 -23.03 2.79
N ARG A 33 8.79 -23.83 3.41
CA ARG A 33 7.32 -23.61 3.38
C ARG A 33 6.89 -22.31 4.07
N VAL A 34 7.45 -22.01 5.24
CA VAL A 34 7.11 -20.80 6.01
C VAL A 34 7.68 -19.56 5.33
N ARG A 35 8.89 -19.64 4.75
CA ARG A 35 9.47 -18.52 3.98
C ARG A 35 8.60 -18.16 2.78
N LEU A 36 8.10 -19.16 2.05
CA LEU A 36 7.19 -18.94 0.93
C LEU A 36 5.87 -18.30 1.39
N TRP A 37 5.31 -18.77 2.50
CA TRP A 37 4.08 -18.21 3.08
C TRP A 37 4.26 -16.75 3.54
N LEU A 38 5.34 -16.45 4.27
CA LEU A 38 5.66 -15.10 4.73
C LEU A 38 5.84 -14.12 3.55
N ASN A 39 6.45 -14.56 2.45
CA ASN A 39 6.59 -13.73 1.25
C ASN A 39 5.25 -13.42 0.57
N SER A 40 4.22 -14.25 0.77
CA SER A 40 2.87 -14.01 0.23
C SER A 40 2.04 -13.03 1.06
N ILE A 41 2.37 -12.84 2.34
CA ILE A 41 1.61 -11.94 3.24
C ILE A 41 1.60 -10.49 2.74
N PRO A 42 2.74 -9.86 2.36
CA PRO A 42 2.74 -8.49 1.86
C PRO A 42 1.86 -8.31 0.63
N TYR A 43 1.89 -9.26 -0.31
CA TYR A 43 1.08 -9.18 -1.53
C TYR A 43 -0.42 -9.31 -1.22
N ALA A 44 -0.80 -10.22 -0.31
CA ALA A 44 -2.17 -10.35 0.14
C ALA A 44 -2.65 -9.10 0.88
N ALA A 45 -1.81 -8.53 1.74
CA ALA A 45 -2.11 -7.30 2.47
C ALA A 45 -2.26 -6.10 1.54
N LEU A 46 -1.38 -5.93 0.55
CA LEU A 46 -1.50 -4.89 -0.47
C LEU A 46 -2.80 -5.03 -1.25
N GLY A 47 -3.16 -6.23 -1.70
CA GLY A 47 -4.44 -6.47 -2.38
C GLY A 47 -5.65 -6.16 -1.49
N ALA A 48 -5.62 -6.61 -0.24
CA ALA A 48 -6.67 -6.38 0.75
C ALA A 48 -6.83 -4.91 1.15
N LEU A 49 -5.79 -4.09 1.03
CA LEU A 49 -5.85 -2.65 1.28
C LEU A 49 -6.25 -1.85 0.05
N ILE A 50 -5.73 -2.22 -1.13
CA ILE A 50 -6.00 -1.52 -2.39
C ILE A 50 -7.45 -1.69 -2.83
N PHE A 51 -8.00 -2.90 -2.75
CA PHE A 51 -9.37 -3.19 -3.21
C PHE A 51 -10.44 -2.34 -2.51
N PRO A 52 -10.54 -2.31 -1.16
CA PRO A 52 -11.46 -1.42 -0.49
C PRO A 52 -11.09 0.05 -0.68
N GLY A 53 -9.80 0.39 -0.78
CA GLY A 53 -9.35 1.76 -1.00
C GLY A 53 -9.81 2.35 -2.34
N ILE A 54 -9.99 1.52 -3.37
CA ILE A 54 -10.54 1.93 -4.66
C ILE A 54 -12.07 2.07 -4.59
N LEU A 55 -12.75 1.21 -3.86
CA LEU A 55 -14.22 1.22 -3.76
C LEU A 55 -14.76 2.31 -2.83
N SER A 56 -13.97 2.77 -1.86
CA SER A 56 -14.37 3.79 -0.88
C SER A 56 -14.09 5.24 -1.30
N VAL A 57 -13.60 5.46 -2.52
CA VAL A 57 -13.21 6.79 -3.01
C VAL A 57 -14.39 7.77 -3.02
N GLU A 58 -15.59 7.32 -3.40
CA GLU A 58 -16.75 8.20 -3.55
C GLU A 58 -18.06 7.52 -3.12
N PRO A 59 -18.70 7.98 -2.03
CA PRO A 59 -19.95 7.41 -1.54
C PRO A 59 -21.10 7.78 -2.50
N GLY A 60 -21.50 6.82 -3.35
CA GLY A 60 -22.59 6.96 -4.32
C GLY A 60 -22.24 6.51 -5.73
N ALA A 61 -20.95 6.45 -6.09
CA ALA A 61 -20.50 6.07 -7.43
C ALA A 61 -19.23 5.18 -7.38
N PRO A 62 -19.33 3.92 -6.89
CA PRO A 62 -18.19 3.00 -6.82
C PRO A 62 -17.58 2.69 -8.20
N ALA A 63 -18.33 2.93 -9.28
CA ALA A 63 -17.85 2.81 -10.66
C ALA A 63 -16.67 3.75 -10.97
N VAL A 64 -16.63 4.95 -10.39
CA VAL A 64 -15.56 5.93 -10.61
C VAL A 64 -14.23 5.39 -10.08
N GLY A 65 -14.25 4.87 -8.85
CA GLY A 65 -13.10 4.21 -8.24
C GLY A 65 -12.66 3.00 -9.06
N LEU A 66 -13.60 2.13 -9.43
CA LEU A 66 -13.30 0.88 -10.15
C LEU A 66 -12.62 1.13 -11.50
N VAL A 67 -13.03 2.16 -12.24
CA VAL A 67 -12.36 2.57 -13.48
C VAL A 67 -10.98 3.18 -13.19
N GLY A 68 -10.83 4.02 -12.18
CA GLY A 68 -9.51 4.53 -11.76
C GLY A 68 -8.54 3.39 -11.42
N GLY A 69 -9.04 2.36 -10.71
CA GLY A 69 -8.30 1.13 -10.40
C GLY A 69 -7.93 0.30 -11.63
N LEU A 70 -8.86 0.13 -12.57
CA LEU A 70 -8.61 -0.58 -13.84
C LEU A 70 -7.60 0.15 -14.72
N VAL A 71 -7.70 1.48 -14.81
CA VAL A 71 -6.75 2.32 -15.56
C VAL A 71 -5.37 2.26 -14.92
N ALA A 72 -5.28 2.39 -13.60
CA ALA A 72 -4.02 2.25 -12.87
C ALA A 72 -3.39 0.85 -13.07
N GLY A 73 -4.20 -0.21 -12.97
CA GLY A 73 -3.76 -1.59 -13.21
C GLY A 73 -3.29 -1.82 -14.65
N GLY A 74 -4.03 -1.30 -15.63
CA GLY A 74 -3.67 -1.36 -17.04
C GLY A 74 -2.37 -0.62 -17.34
N LEU A 75 -2.20 0.61 -16.85
CA LEU A 75 -0.96 1.39 -17.02
C LEU A 75 0.23 0.76 -16.29
N ALA A 76 0.01 0.18 -15.11
CA ALA A 76 1.04 -0.52 -14.36
C ALA A 76 1.52 -1.79 -15.08
N TYR A 77 0.63 -2.47 -15.82
CA TYR A 77 0.99 -3.64 -16.63
C TYR A 77 2.05 -3.32 -17.70
N PHE A 78 2.01 -2.11 -18.28
CA PHE A 78 3.00 -1.65 -19.26
C PHE A 78 4.35 -1.23 -18.64
N ARG A 79 4.56 -1.45 -17.33
CA ARG A 79 5.78 -1.06 -16.59
C ARG A 79 6.16 0.42 -16.77
N LEU A 80 5.17 1.28 -16.92
CA LEU A 80 5.37 2.73 -16.98
C LEU A 80 5.91 3.27 -15.65
N PRO A 81 6.61 4.42 -15.64
CA PRO A 81 7.03 5.08 -14.41
C PRO A 81 5.82 5.31 -13.49
N ILE A 82 6.00 5.08 -12.18
CA ILE A 82 4.92 5.19 -11.18
C ILE A 82 4.21 6.54 -11.25
N LEU A 83 4.96 7.62 -11.51
CA LEU A 83 4.40 8.96 -11.71
C LEU A 83 3.38 9.00 -12.85
N VAL A 84 3.70 8.39 -14.00
CA VAL A 84 2.80 8.34 -15.16
C VAL A 84 1.52 7.54 -14.84
N VAL A 85 1.66 6.43 -14.12
CA VAL A 85 0.52 5.61 -13.70
C VAL A 85 -0.41 6.40 -12.78
N ILE A 86 0.13 7.11 -11.78
CA ILE A 86 -0.64 7.92 -10.84
C ILE A 86 -1.34 9.07 -11.58
N THR A 87 -0.59 9.85 -12.37
CA THR A 87 -1.16 10.98 -13.10
C THR A 87 -2.22 10.53 -14.10
N GLY A 88 -1.98 9.43 -14.82
CA GLY A 88 -2.95 8.86 -15.76
C GLY A 88 -4.24 8.38 -15.09
N ALA A 89 -4.14 7.69 -13.94
CA ALA A 89 -5.30 7.26 -13.17
C ALA A 89 -6.11 8.45 -12.63
N VAL A 90 -5.44 9.47 -12.09
CA VAL A 90 -6.10 10.70 -11.59
C VAL A 90 -6.80 11.45 -12.72
N LEU A 91 -6.14 11.62 -13.88
CA LEU A 91 -6.75 12.28 -15.04
C LEU A 91 -7.97 11.50 -15.56
N ALA A 92 -7.91 10.16 -15.59
CA ALA A 92 -9.04 9.33 -16.01
C ALA A 92 -10.23 9.48 -15.05
N VAL A 93 -9.99 9.51 -13.74
CA VAL A 93 -11.02 9.74 -12.73
C VAL A 93 -11.59 11.15 -12.83
N MET A 94 -10.75 12.17 -12.97
CA MET A 94 -11.18 13.57 -13.13
C MET A 94 -12.00 13.77 -14.41
N GLY A 95 -11.61 13.15 -15.51
CA GLY A 95 -12.35 13.20 -16.78
C GLY A 95 -13.73 12.56 -16.67
N MET A 96 -13.84 11.44 -15.95
CA MET A 96 -15.14 10.80 -15.72
C MET A 96 -16.03 11.61 -14.78
N LYS A 97 -15.47 12.13 -13.69
CA LYS A 97 -16.21 12.94 -12.72
C LYS A 97 -16.62 14.31 -13.28
N GLY A 98 -15.88 14.87 -14.24
CA GLY A 98 -16.28 16.08 -14.95
C GLY A 98 -17.41 15.85 -15.98
N LEU A 99 -17.77 14.59 -16.25
CA LEU A 99 -18.81 14.20 -17.20
C LEU A 99 -20.15 13.79 -16.52
N ILE A 100 -20.15 13.67 -15.19
CA ILE A 100 -21.30 13.31 -14.33
C ILE A 100 -21.71 14.55 -13.54
#